data_AF-A0A7S0FW79-F1
#
_entry.id   AF-A0A7S0FW79-F1
#
_cell.length_a   1.000
_cell.length_b   1.000
_cell.length_c   1.000
_cell.angle_alpha   90.00
_cell.angle_beta   90.00
_cell.angle_gamma   90.00
#
_symmetry.space_group_name_H-M   'P 1'
#
loop_
_entity.id
_entity.type
_entity.pdbx_description
1 polymer ?
#
loop_
_entity_poly.entity_id
_entity_poly.type
_entity_poly.pdbx_seq_one_letter_code
_entity_poly.pdbx_strand_id
1 'polypeptide(L)'
;MGAGGLAAQSMWPIASPGTEAFATALPVQGRQSALQAHALRHGDASAIPEGARGGWRTAMVSAAAAAGVAVTGTRRKRSALRLAGGSTFSSHRTVVASQQPSLRNARVIVCAGAKLPEGRKLRVAVVGGGPGGASCAGALARAGIETYLIERKLDNCKPCGGAIPLCMIDEFDLPEGIVDRQVRKMTMISPTNKEVQIGQTLKDNEFIGMLRREVLDSFLRNRAAENGATVINALFMGMTLPKGKEDPYVLTYNDFSDQDGSSRKGVKKTLEVDVVVGADGANSRVAKDIEAGDYEYAIAFQERMRVDEQKMEYYKERAEMYVGEDVSPDFYAWVFPKCDHVAVGTGTVVDKKGIQRYQQGIRERAAKRIEGGEILRVEAHPIPEHPRPWRTRGRATLIGDAAGYVTKCSGEGIYFAAKSGRMCAEAIAKRSENGTRMIEEYDLMEYIREWDAKYGPTYFVLDALQKLFYTTDAARESFVELCDEEYVQKVTFDSYLYKTVQGNDPVGDVKLLGKTLGSLWKNNTK
;
A
#
# COMPACT_ATOMS: atom_id res chain seq x y z
N MET A 1 20.40 6.17 45.89
CA MET A 1 19.40 6.62 46.90
C MET A 1 19.38 8.13 46.79
N GLY A 2 18.33 8.89 46.49
CA GLY A 2 16.87 8.74 46.33
C GLY A 2 16.41 10.14 45.89
N ALA A 3 15.66 10.27 44.79
CA ALA A 3 14.21 10.49 44.77
C ALA A 3 13.77 11.91 45.19
N GLY A 4 12.98 12.57 44.34
CA GLY A 4 12.26 13.79 44.68
C GLY A 4 11.78 14.58 43.46
N GLY A 5 10.76 14.07 42.77
CA GLY A 5 9.93 14.87 41.85
C GLY A 5 8.70 15.43 42.56
N LEU A 6 8.11 16.48 41.98
CA LEU A 6 6.70 16.91 42.04
C LEU A 6 6.61 18.17 41.15
N ALA A 7 6.02 18.08 39.96
CA ALA A 7 4.60 18.31 39.69
C ALA A 7 4.22 19.80 39.72
N ALA A 8 3.99 20.36 38.53
CA ALA A 8 3.25 21.61 38.36
C ALA A 8 2.19 21.40 37.28
N GLN A 9 0.95 21.67 37.68
CA GLN A 9 -0.28 21.58 36.93
C GLN A 9 -0.35 22.67 35.85
N SER A 10 -0.95 22.37 34.70
CA SER A 10 -1.49 23.39 33.79
C SER A 10 -2.94 23.05 33.44
N MET A 11 -3.86 23.72 34.14
CA MET A 11 -5.27 23.91 33.79
C MET A 11 -5.37 24.87 32.60
N TRP A 12 -6.06 24.53 31.52
CA TRP A 12 -6.82 25.48 30.69
C TRP A 12 -8.07 24.79 30.12
N PRO A 13 -9.18 25.53 29.92
CA PRO A 13 -10.53 24.99 29.90
C PRO A 13 -11.10 24.74 28.49
N ILE A 14 -12.06 23.83 28.47
CA ILE A 14 -12.96 23.48 27.37
C ILE A 14 -13.90 24.67 27.09
N ALA A 15 -14.00 25.09 25.83
CA ALA A 15 -15.03 26.01 25.36
C ALA A 15 -15.79 25.39 24.18
N SER A 16 -17.08 25.12 24.39
CA SER A 16 -18.12 25.05 23.35
C SER A 16 -18.82 26.41 23.30
N PRO A 17 -19.28 26.88 22.13
CA PRO A 17 -20.70 26.73 21.75
C PRO A 17 -20.84 26.50 20.23
N GLY A 18 -21.95 26.14 19.59
CA GLY A 18 -23.37 26.30 19.86
C GLY A 18 -24.03 26.53 18.48
N THR A 19 -25.10 25.80 18.22
CA THR A 19 -25.97 25.87 17.03
C THR A 19 -26.50 27.27 16.76
N GLU A 20 -26.47 27.72 15.49
CA GLU A 20 -27.50 28.61 14.95
C GLU A 20 -27.58 28.52 13.41
N ALA A 21 -28.82 28.47 12.93
CA ALA A 21 -29.21 28.32 11.55
C ALA A 21 -29.31 29.69 10.86
N PHE A 22 -28.86 29.78 9.60
CA PHE A 22 -29.34 30.81 8.68
C PHE A 22 -29.49 30.23 7.27
N ALA A 23 -30.76 30.10 6.86
CA ALA A 23 -31.17 29.94 5.49
C ALA A 23 -31.35 31.32 4.86
N THR A 24 -30.67 31.58 3.75
CA THR A 24 -31.13 32.59 2.76
C THR A 24 -30.64 32.20 1.37
N ALA A 25 -31.53 32.37 0.40
CA ALA A 25 -31.52 31.76 -0.91
C ALA A 25 -30.85 32.58 -2.01
N LEU A 26 -30.56 31.88 -3.14
CA LEU A 26 -30.48 32.27 -4.57
C LEU A 26 -29.09 32.06 -5.23
N PRO A 27 -29.00 31.80 -6.56
CA PRO A 27 -29.97 31.23 -7.50
C PRO A 27 -29.47 30.00 -8.27
N VAL A 28 -30.44 29.34 -8.91
CA VAL A 28 -30.35 28.14 -9.75
C VAL A 28 -29.64 28.42 -11.07
N GLN A 29 -28.51 27.75 -11.32
CA GLN A 29 -28.03 27.41 -12.66
C GLN A 29 -27.11 26.19 -12.56
N GLY A 30 -27.44 25.10 -13.27
CA GLY A 30 -26.60 23.90 -13.32
C GLY A 30 -27.31 22.54 -13.22
N ARG A 31 -28.62 22.45 -13.48
CA ARG A 31 -29.27 21.14 -13.70
C ARG A 31 -29.05 20.69 -15.15
N GLN A 32 -27.87 20.15 -15.44
CA GLN A 32 -27.66 19.29 -16.62
C GLN A 32 -26.56 18.22 -16.44
N SER A 33 -25.75 18.26 -15.38
CA SER A 33 -24.74 17.23 -15.09
C SER A 33 -25.25 16.07 -14.20
N ALA A 34 -26.45 16.18 -13.62
CA ALA A 34 -26.99 15.18 -12.69
C ALA A 34 -27.75 14.01 -13.36
N LEU A 35 -27.96 14.03 -14.68
CA LEU A 35 -28.70 12.99 -15.41
C LEU A 35 -27.82 11.92 -16.07
N GLN A 36 -26.49 12.11 -16.15
CA GLN A 36 -25.56 11.07 -16.61
C GLN A 36 -25.04 10.17 -15.48
N ALA A 37 -25.14 10.60 -14.22
CA ALA A 37 -24.73 9.80 -13.06
C ALA A 37 -25.77 8.73 -12.64
N HIS A 38 -26.98 8.74 -13.22
CA HIS A 38 -28.06 7.80 -12.85
C HIS A 38 -28.15 6.56 -13.75
N ALA A 39 -27.40 6.50 -14.86
CA ALA A 39 -27.46 5.40 -15.83
C ALA A 39 -26.49 4.23 -15.57
N LEU A 40 -25.57 4.35 -14.62
CA LEU A 40 -24.61 3.28 -14.26
C LEU A 40 -25.12 2.32 -13.15
N ARG A 41 -26.41 2.41 -12.77
CA ARG A 41 -27.04 1.55 -11.74
C ARG A 41 -27.66 0.25 -12.26
N HIS A 42 -27.65 0.01 -13.57
CA HIS A 42 -28.11 -1.25 -14.14
C HIS A 42 -27.00 -1.88 -14.95
N GLY A 43 -26.45 -2.98 -14.45
CA GLY A 43 -25.36 -3.70 -15.07
C GLY A 43 -25.71 -4.19 -16.47
N ASP A 44 -24.93 -3.74 -17.44
CA ASP A 44 -24.83 -4.37 -18.74
C ASP A 44 -23.34 -4.69 -19.00
N ALA A 45 -23.03 -5.99 -19.02
CA ALA A 45 -21.68 -6.54 -19.07
C ALA A 45 -21.18 -6.73 -20.51
N SER A 46 -21.46 -5.77 -21.39
CA SER A 46 -21.18 -5.86 -22.83
C SER A 46 -20.56 -4.59 -23.41
N ALA A 47 -19.53 -4.04 -22.74
CA ALA A 47 -18.69 -2.99 -23.33
C ALA A 47 -17.25 -3.04 -22.79
N ILE A 48 -16.45 -4.01 -23.27
CA ILE A 48 -14.98 -3.99 -23.12
C ILE A 48 -14.39 -3.91 -24.53
N PRO A 49 -13.72 -2.81 -24.93
CA PRO A 49 -13.09 -2.73 -26.24
C PRO A 49 -11.89 -3.67 -26.34
N GLU A 50 -11.79 -4.43 -27.44
CA GLU A 50 -10.71 -5.40 -27.73
C GLU A 50 -9.30 -4.78 -27.92
N GLY A 51 -9.12 -3.47 -27.75
CA GLY A 51 -7.82 -2.78 -27.90
C GLY A 51 -6.86 -2.91 -26.70
N ALA A 52 -7.32 -3.39 -25.55
CA ALA A 52 -6.55 -3.34 -24.30
C ALA A 52 -5.43 -4.39 -24.16
N ARG A 53 -5.10 -5.19 -25.20
CA ARG A 53 -4.07 -6.26 -25.11
C ARG A 53 -2.70 -5.87 -25.70
N GLY A 54 -2.59 -4.73 -26.38
CA GLY A 54 -1.39 -4.37 -27.17
C GLY A 54 -0.29 -3.60 -26.43
N GLY A 55 -0.64 -2.56 -25.64
CA GLY A 55 0.33 -1.62 -25.05
C GLY A 55 1.30 -2.24 -24.03
N TRP A 56 0.84 -3.26 -23.32
CA TRP A 56 1.57 -3.94 -22.24
C TRP A 56 2.88 -4.60 -22.69
N ARG A 57 2.90 -5.16 -23.90
CA ARG A 57 4.09 -5.81 -24.44
C ARG A 57 5.18 -4.79 -24.78
N THR A 58 4.79 -3.61 -25.26
CA THR A 58 5.74 -2.58 -25.68
C THR A 58 6.39 -1.89 -24.49
N ALA A 59 5.61 -1.54 -23.46
CA ALA A 59 6.16 -0.95 -22.22
C ALA A 59 7.05 -1.93 -21.44
N MET A 60 6.67 -3.22 -21.36
CA MET A 60 7.52 -4.26 -20.76
C MET A 60 8.80 -4.50 -21.56
N VAL A 61 8.73 -4.48 -22.90
CA VAL A 61 9.92 -4.64 -23.74
C VAL A 61 10.85 -3.43 -23.61
N SER A 62 10.34 -2.21 -23.51
CA SER A 62 11.16 -1.01 -23.29
C SER A 62 11.83 -1.00 -21.92
N ALA A 63 11.11 -1.34 -20.85
CA ALA A 63 11.69 -1.42 -19.50
C ALA A 63 12.69 -2.59 -19.35
N ALA A 64 12.40 -3.76 -19.95
CA ALA A 64 13.31 -4.90 -19.95
C ALA A 64 14.55 -4.66 -20.82
N ALA A 65 14.40 -3.95 -21.95
CA ALA A 65 15.50 -3.55 -22.82
C ALA A 65 16.40 -2.49 -22.13
N ALA A 66 15.82 -1.52 -21.41
CA ALA A 66 16.57 -0.56 -20.60
C ALA A 66 17.34 -1.23 -19.45
N ALA A 67 16.76 -2.27 -18.84
CA ALA A 67 17.36 -3.03 -17.75
C ALA A 67 18.32 -4.14 -18.19
N GLY A 68 18.59 -4.29 -19.49
CA GLY A 68 19.49 -5.33 -20.01
C GLY A 68 19.00 -6.78 -19.78
N VAL A 69 17.71 -6.98 -19.48
CA VAL A 69 17.13 -8.30 -19.23
C VAL A 69 16.59 -8.87 -20.53
N ALA A 70 17.33 -9.83 -21.10
CA ALA A 70 16.87 -10.55 -22.28
C ALA A 70 15.60 -11.36 -21.98
N VAL A 71 14.45 -10.90 -22.46
CA VAL A 71 13.22 -11.71 -22.52
C VAL A 71 13.40 -12.75 -23.64
N THR A 72 14.13 -13.83 -23.35
CA THR A 72 14.25 -14.95 -24.29
C THR A 72 13.00 -15.82 -24.20
N GLY A 73 12.04 -15.53 -25.07
CA GLY A 73 10.97 -16.48 -25.41
C GLY A 73 11.58 -17.71 -26.08
N THR A 74 11.84 -18.77 -25.31
CA THR A 74 12.36 -20.04 -25.84
C THR A 74 11.27 -20.78 -26.60
N ARG A 75 11.13 -20.45 -27.90
CA ARG A 75 10.45 -21.30 -28.87
C ARG A 75 11.43 -22.40 -29.30
N ARG A 76 11.41 -23.55 -28.62
CA ARG A 76 12.20 -24.73 -28.98
C ARG A 76 11.84 -25.19 -30.40
N LYS A 77 12.70 -24.88 -31.38
CA LYS A 77 12.76 -25.61 -32.67
C LYS A 77 13.60 -26.87 -32.47
N ARG A 78 13.04 -28.02 -32.81
CA ARG A 78 13.79 -29.28 -32.91
C ARG A 78 14.69 -29.20 -34.15
N SER A 79 16.00 -29.31 -33.95
CA SER A 79 16.95 -29.66 -35.01
C SER A 79 17.57 -31.00 -34.67
N ALA A 80 17.35 -31.99 -35.55
CA ALA A 80 17.98 -33.28 -35.49
C ALA A 80 19.43 -33.16 -35.96
N LEU A 81 20.37 -33.70 -35.19
CA LEU A 81 21.74 -33.98 -35.64
C LEU A 81 22.00 -35.48 -35.46
N ARG A 82 22.44 -36.12 -36.54
CA ARG A 82 22.88 -37.52 -36.60
C ARG A 82 24.40 -37.63 -36.39
N LEU A 83 24.81 -38.86 -36.07
CA LEU A 83 26.16 -39.49 -36.09
C LEU A 83 26.90 -39.50 -34.74
N ALA A 84 27.53 -40.58 -34.26
CA ALA A 84 27.56 -42.00 -34.62
C ALA A 84 28.29 -42.80 -33.50
N GLY A 85 27.96 -44.09 -33.35
CA GLY A 85 28.71 -45.14 -32.62
C GLY A 85 28.53 -45.18 -31.09
N GLY A 86 28.32 -46.29 -30.39
CA GLY A 86 28.24 -47.72 -30.69
C GLY A 86 28.03 -48.48 -29.36
N SER A 87 27.69 -49.77 -29.46
CA SER A 87 27.48 -50.77 -28.38
C SER A 87 26.10 -50.82 -27.68
N THR A 88 25.24 -51.62 -28.32
CA THR A 88 24.34 -52.66 -27.79
C THR A 88 24.23 -52.83 -26.27
N PHE A 89 23.00 -52.65 -25.74
CA PHE A 89 22.39 -53.62 -24.82
C PHE A 89 20.87 -53.62 -25.00
N SER A 90 20.33 -54.80 -25.27
CA SER A 90 18.91 -55.09 -25.48
C SER A 90 18.18 -55.18 -24.14
N SER A 91 17.11 -54.42 -23.97
CA SER A 91 15.99 -54.83 -23.10
C SER A 91 14.68 -54.31 -23.70
N HIS A 92 13.82 -55.24 -24.09
CA HIS A 92 12.46 -54.95 -24.51
C HIS A 92 11.67 -54.43 -23.31
N ARG A 93 11.27 -53.16 -23.34
CA ARG A 93 10.22 -52.61 -22.49
C ARG A 93 9.18 -51.95 -23.38
N THR A 94 8.06 -52.62 -23.56
CA THR A 94 6.87 -52.10 -24.24
C THR A 94 6.38 -50.87 -23.48
N VAL A 95 6.58 -49.67 -24.04
CA VAL A 95 6.02 -48.43 -23.50
C VAL A 95 4.56 -48.36 -23.92
N VAL A 96 3.66 -48.69 -22.99
CA VAL A 96 2.24 -48.37 -23.11
C VAL A 96 2.13 -46.85 -22.96
N ALA A 97 1.75 -46.16 -24.03
CA ALA A 97 1.50 -44.72 -24.00
C ALA A 97 0.27 -44.44 -23.11
N SER A 98 0.50 -43.89 -21.92
CA SER A 98 -0.57 -43.37 -21.08
C SER A 98 -1.20 -42.16 -21.77
N GLN A 99 -2.44 -42.29 -22.23
CA GLN A 99 -3.21 -41.15 -22.71
C GLN A 99 -3.41 -40.18 -21.54
N GLN A 100 -2.82 -38.99 -21.63
CA GLN A 100 -3.12 -37.91 -20.69
C GLN A 100 -4.57 -37.44 -20.95
N PRO A 101 -5.45 -37.43 -19.94
CA PRO A 101 -6.81 -36.97 -20.14
C PRO A 101 -6.82 -35.49 -20.50
N SER A 102 -7.48 -35.14 -21.60
CA SER A 102 -7.62 -33.77 -22.05
C SER A 102 -8.50 -32.98 -21.08
N LEU A 103 -7.99 -31.89 -20.52
CA LEU A 103 -8.71 -30.96 -19.64
C LEU A 103 -9.83 -30.15 -20.33
N ARG A 104 -10.22 -30.50 -21.56
CA ARG A 104 -11.19 -29.72 -22.36
C ARG A 104 -12.61 -29.68 -21.76
N ASN A 105 -12.94 -30.57 -20.82
CA ASN A 105 -14.26 -30.69 -20.20
C ASN A 105 -14.24 -30.59 -18.66
N ALA A 106 -13.22 -29.97 -18.05
CA ALA A 106 -13.21 -29.77 -16.60
C ALA A 106 -14.34 -28.82 -16.19
N ARG A 107 -15.43 -29.36 -15.65
CA ARG A 107 -16.45 -28.56 -14.95
C ARG A 107 -15.82 -27.99 -13.68
N VAL A 108 -15.67 -26.68 -13.62
CA VAL A 108 -15.37 -25.97 -12.37
C VAL A 108 -16.63 -26.03 -11.51
N ILE A 109 -16.67 -26.97 -10.57
CA ILE A 109 -17.71 -27.01 -9.55
C ILE A 109 -17.29 -26.01 -8.48
N VAL A 110 -17.93 -24.84 -8.44
CA VAL A 110 -17.83 -23.93 -7.30
C VAL A 110 -18.70 -24.53 -6.20
N CYS A 111 -18.11 -25.33 -5.32
CA CYS A 111 -18.76 -25.81 -4.11
C CYS A 111 -18.91 -24.61 -3.17
N ALA A 112 -20.00 -23.88 -3.30
CA ALA A 112 -20.25 -22.74 -2.44
C ALA A 112 -20.57 -23.25 -1.01
N GLY A 113 -20.08 -22.55 0.03
CA GLY A 113 -20.08 -23.02 1.43
C GLY A 113 -21.46 -23.31 2.04
N ALA A 114 -21.52 -23.82 3.27
CA ALA A 114 -22.80 -24.08 3.94
C ALA A 114 -23.57 -22.78 4.21
N LYS A 115 -24.90 -22.80 4.14
CA LYS A 115 -25.73 -21.69 4.64
C LYS A 115 -25.59 -21.63 6.16
N LEU A 116 -25.44 -20.42 6.70
CA LEU A 116 -25.43 -20.23 8.14
C LEU A 116 -26.84 -20.43 8.71
N PRO A 117 -26.96 -20.87 9.98
CA PRO A 117 -28.25 -20.95 10.67
C PRO A 117 -29.04 -19.66 10.56
N GLU A 118 -30.37 -19.76 10.53
CA GLU A 118 -31.25 -18.60 10.43
C GLU A 118 -30.97 -17.58 11.55
N GLY A 119 -30.86 -16.31 11.18
CA GLY A 119 -30.55 -15.21 12.10
C GLY A 119 -29.06 -15.07 12.48
N ARG A 120 -28.20 -16.05 12.18
CA ARG A 120 -26.75 -15.92 12.41
C ARG A 120 -26.06 -15.29 11.20
N LYS A 121 -25.21 -14.29 11.47
CA LYS A 121 -24.31 -13.70 10.47
C LYS A 121 -22.92 -14.29 10.53
N LEU A 122 -22.21 -14.16 9.42
CA LEU A 122 -20.79 -14.44 9.32
C LEU A 122 -20.04 -13.55 10.32
N ARG A 123 -19.21 -14.16 11.17
CA ARG A 123 -18.35 -13.45 12.12
C ARG A 123 -16.96 -13.26 11.53
N VAL A 124 -16.51 -12.02 11.40
CA VAL A 124 -15.19 -11.69 10.84
C VAL A 124 -14.38 -10.88 11.84
N ALA A 125 -13.19 -11.36 12.18
CA ALA A 125 -12.22 -10.54 12.90
C ALA A 125 -11.24 -9.89 11.92
N VAL A 126 -11.09 -8.57 12.03
CA VAL A 126 -10.02 -7.81 11.39
C VAL A 126 -9.00 -7.42 12.45
N VAL A 127 -7.78 -7.91 12.32
CA VAL A 127 -6.71 -7.71 13.32
C VAL A 127 -5.80 -6.59 12.83
N GLY A 128 -5.81 -5.45 13.51
CA GLY A 128 -5.08 -4.22 13.17
C GLY A 128 -6.00 -3.13 12.62
N GLY A 129 -6.00 -1.95 13.25
CA GLY A 129 -6.85 -0.80 12.97
C GLY A 129 -6.16 0.36 12.24
N GLY A 130 -5.15 0.05 11.42
CA GLY A 130 -4.60 1.00 10.44
C GLY A 130 -5.52 1.17 9.21
N PRO A 131 -5.07 1.89 8.16
CA PRO A 131 -5.90 2.20 6.99
C PRO A 131 -6.54 0.98 6.33
N GLY A 132 -5.80 -0.14 6.21
CA GLY A 132 -6.32 -1.36 5.63
C GLY A 132 -7.39 -2.04 6.48
N GLY A 133 -7.10 -2.27 7.77
CA GLY A 133 -8.05 -2.97 8.63
C GLY A 133 -9.28 -2.14 8.96
N ALA A 134 -9.14 -0.84 9.20
CA ALA A 134 -10.28 0.04 9.41
C ALA A 134 -11.18 0.13 8.16
N SER A 135 -10.59 0.23 6.96
CA SER A 135 -11.35 0.21 5.70
C SER A 135 -12.05 -1.13 5.46
N CYS A 136 -11.37 -2.25 5.75
CA CYS A 136 -11.94 -3.60 5.66
C CYS A 136 -13.12 -3.77 6.62
N ALA A 137 -12.92 -3.45 7.90
CA ALA A 137 -13.95 -3.59 8.92
C ALA A 137 -15.16 -2.70 8.63
N GLY A 138 -14.95 -1.45 8.20
CA GLY A 138 -16.03 -0.55 7.84
C GLY A 138 -16.84 -1.03 6.63
N ALA A 139 -16.19 -1.61 5.63
CA ALA A 139 -16.87 -2.17 4.46
C ALA A 139 -17.64 -3.46 4.77
N LEU A 140 -17.08 -4.36 5.58
CA LEU A 140 -17.76 -5.57 6.06
C LEU A 140 -19.00 -5.22 6.89
N ALA A 141 -18.87 -4.31 7.86
CA ALA A 141 -19.98 -3.90 8.71
C ALA A 141 -21.11 -3.25 7.89
N ARG A 142 -20.77 -2.41 6.91
CA ARG A 142 -21.74 -1.82 5.97
C ARG A 142 -22.50 -2.88 5.15
N ALA A 143 -21.88 -4.02 4.87
CA ALA A 143 -22.53 -5.16 4.21
C ALA A 143 -23.40 -6.02 5.16
N GLY A 144 -23.54 -5.63 6.44
CA GLY A 144 -24.34 -6.36 7.43
C GLY A 144 -23.66 -7.61 7.98
N ILE A 145 -22.33 -7.68 7.90
CA ILE A 145 -21.51 -8.77 8.43
C ILE A 145 -21.11 -8.44 9.87
N GLU A 146 -21.20 -9.44 10.75
CA GLU A 146 -20.80 -9.29 12.16
C GLU A 146 -19.28 -9.14 12.23
N THR A 147 -18.82 -7.92 12.52
CA THR A 147 -17.42 -7.53 12.31
C THR A 147 -16.78 -7.04 13.60
N TYR A 148 -15.60 -7.59 13.91
CA TYR A 148 -14.78 -7.22 15.06
C TYR A 148 -13.46 -6.62 14.57
N LEU A 149 -13.15 -5.39 14.98
CA LEU A 149 -11.87 -4.73 14.68
C LEU A 149 -11.00 -4.69 15.94
N ILE A 150 -9.90 -5.43 15.95
CA ILE A 150 -8.99 -5.49 17.10
C ILE A 150 -7.80 -4.56 16.84
N GLU A 151 -7.64 -3.50 17.63
CA GLU A 151 -6.49 -2.58 17.56
C GLU A 151 -5.85 -2.41 18.93
N ARG A 152 -4.51 -2.46 18.98
CA ARG A 152 -3.74 -2.37 20.21
C ARG A 152 -3.57 -0.95 20.73
N LYS A 153 -3.44 0.03 19.83
CA LYS A 153 -3.11 1.41 20.12
C LYS A 153 -4.04 2.35 19.37
N LEU A 154 -5.15 2.72 20.01
CA LEU A 154 -6.09 3.68 19.44
C LEU A 154 -5.53 5.12 19.40
N ASP A 155 -4.56 5.41 20.27
CA ASP A 155 -3.94 6.72 20.48
C ASP A 155 -2.63 6.94 19.71
N ASN A 156 -2.10 5.91 19.04
CA ASN A 156 -0.80 5.99 18.38
C ASN A 156 -0.81 5.25 17.05
N CYS A 157 -0.23 5.87 16.02
CA CYS A 157 -0.14 5.31 14.69
C CYS A 157 1.26 4.76 14.37
N LYS A 158 1.36 4.05 13.23
CA LYS A 158 2.64 3.70 12.60
C LYS A 158 3.32 4.97 12.07
N PRO A 159 4.64 5.16 12.27
CA PRO A 159 5.41 6.24 11.65
C PRO A 159 5.29 6.24 10.12
N CYS A 160 5.11 7.41 9.52
CA CYS A 160 4.91 7.51 8.08
C CYS A 160 5.18 8.93 7.58
N GLY A 161 5.69 9.03 6.35
CA GLY A 161 5.80 10.30 5.62
C GLY A 161 4.45 10.90 5.23
N GLY A 162 3.37 10.11 5.24
CA GLY A 162 1.98 10.58 5.19
C GLY A 162 1.52 11.22 3.88
N ALA A 163 2.14 10.87 2.76
CA ALA A 163 1.67 11.25 1.42
C ALA A 163 0.57 10.28 0.95
N ILE A 164 -0.52 10.83 0.40
CA ILE A 164 -1.61 10.06 -0.21
C ILE A 164 -1.96 10.60 -1.61
N PRO A 165 -2.38 9.73 -2.54
CA PRO A 165 -2.83 10.11 -3.87
C PRO A 165 -4.25 10.68 -3.84
N LEU A 166 -4.61 11.50 -4.83
CA LEU A 166 -5.96 12.06 -4.99
C LEU A 166 -7.03 10.98 -5.05
N CYS A 167 -6.78 9.88 -5.78
CA CYS A 167 -7.75 8.81 -5.88
C CYS A 167 -8.13 8.26 -4.51
N MET A 168 -7.25 8.31 -3.49
CA MET A 168 -7.61 7.88 -2.15
C MET A 168 -8.66 8.81 -1.49
N ILE A 169 -8.56 10.12 -1.73
CA ILE A 169 -9.49 11.11 -1.19
C ILE A 169 -10.89 10.82 -1.71
N ASP A 170 -11.01 10.67 -3.04
CA ASP A 170 -12.29 10.40 -3.69
C ASP A 170 -12.80 8.99 -3.36
N GLU A 171 -11.94 7.98 -3.50
CA GLU A 171 -12.32 6.59 -3.32
C GLU A 171 -12.79 6.31 -1.90
N PHE A 172 -12.26 6.99 -0.89
CA PHE A 172 -12.59 6.76 0.51
C PHE A 172 -13.38 7.91 1.13
N ASP A 173 -13.93 8.83 0.35
CA ASP A 173 -14.72 9.97 0.82
C ASP A 173 -14.01 10.70 1.98
N LEU A 174 -12.72 11.01 1.83
CA LEU A 174 -11.96 11.67 2.89
C LEU A 174 -12.34 13.16 2.94
N PRO A 175 -12.74 13.71 4.10
CA PRO A 175 -13.02 15.14 4.22
C PRO A 175 -11.73 15.95 4.04
N GLU A 176 -11.87 17.15 3.48
CA GLU A 176 -10.75 18.06 3.18
C GLU A 176 -9.86 18.32 4.41
N GLY A 177 -10.46 18.42 5.60
CA GLY A 177 -9.74 18.69 6.86
C GLY A 177 -8.77 17.59 7.31
N ILE A 178 -8.75 16.41 6.68
CA ILE A 178 -7.73 15.36 6.95
C ILE A 178 -6.40 15.69 6.25
N VAL A 179 -6.44 16.46 5.16
CA VAL A 179 -5.25 16.83 4.40
C VAL A 179 -4.62 18.07 5.03
N ASP A 180 -3.51 17.89 5.74
CA ASP A 180 -2.77 18.98 6.38
C ASP A 180 -2.12 19.91 5.33
N ARG A 181 -1.62 19.36 4.22
CA ARG A 181 -1.00 20.13 3.11
C ARG A 181 -1.34 19.55 1.74
N GLN A 182 -1.55 20.43 0.77
CA GLN A 182 -1.72 20.10 -0.65
C GLN A 182 -0.39 20.36 -1.36
N VAL A 183 0.41 19.32 -1.59
CA VAL A 183 1.70 19.45 -2.26
C VAL A 183 1.51 19.47 -3.76
N ARG A 184 1.93 20.57 -4.40
CA ARG A 184 1.90 20.76 -5.86
C ARG A 184 3.31 20.80 -6.47
N LYS A 185 4.33 20.85 -5.62
CA LYS A 185 5.74 20.95 -6.02
C LYS A 185 6.51 19.84 -5.32
N MET A 186 6.77 18.74 -6.02
CA MET A 186 7.68 17.71 -5.54
C MET A 186 9.08 18.03 -6.07
N THR A 187 10.02 18.40 -5.20
CA THR A 187 11.41 18.63 -5.62
C THR A 187 12.20 17.34 -5.50
N MET A 188 12.69 16.82 -6.63
CA MET A 188 13.68 15.73 -6.66
C MET A 188 15.08 16.32 -6.62
N ILE A 189 15.94 15.77 -5.76
CA ILE A 189 17.27 16.32 -5.49
C ILE A 189 18.30 15.21 -5.72
N SER A 190 19.15 15.42 -6.73
CA SER A 190 20.14 14.42 -7.19
C SER A 190 21.36 14.32 -6.26
N PRO A 191 22.24 13.32 -6.40
CA PRO A 191 23.46 13.19 -5.58
C PRO A 191 24.33 14.46 -5.54
N THR A 192 24.46 15.18 -6.66
CA THR A 192 25.19 16.45 -6.80
C THR A 192 24.37 17.68 -6.37
N ASN A 193 23.20 17.46 -5.76
CA ASN A 193 22.24 18.49 -5.34
C ASN A 193 21.64 19.32 -6.49
N LYS A 194 21.52 18.74 -7.70
CA LYS A 194 20.65 19.33 -8.72
C LYS A 194 19.20 19.17 -8.27
N GLU A 195 18.49 20.29 -8.18
CA GLU A 195 17.06 20.31 -7.87
C GLU A 195 16.24 20.29 -9.17
N VAL A 196 15.30 19.35 -9.28
CA VAL A 196 14.30 19.29 -10.36
C VAL A 196 12.92 19.36 -9.73
N GLN A 197 12.14 20.37 -10.12
CA GLN A 197 10.79 20.56 -9.61
C GLN A 197 9.78 19.82 -10.49
N ILE A 198 9.09 18.86 -9.89
CA ILE A 198 8.01 18.10 -10.51
C ILE A 198 6.66 18.64 -10.03
N GLY A 199 5.69 18.68 -10.94
CA GLY A 199 4.32 19.10 -10.68
C GLY A 199 3.80 20.16 -11.65
N GLN A 200 4.57 20.51 -12.69
CA GLN A 200 4.19 21.51 -13.68
C GLN A 200 3.01 21.05 -14.57
N THR A 201 2.80 19.73 -14.64
CA THR A 201 1.71 19.09 -15.39
C THR A 201 0.44 18.90 -14.57
N LEU A 202 0.44 19.27 -13.28
CA LEU A 202 -0.72 19.15 -12.41
C LEU A 202 -1.79 20.16 -12.82
N LYS A 203 -3.05 19.73 -12.81
CA LYS A 203 -4.20 20.63 -12.91
C LYS A 203 -4.43 21.38 -11.59
N ASP A 204 -5.18 22.47 -11.64
CA ASP A 204 -5.45 23.31 -10.46
C ASP A 204 -6.11 22.56 -9.29
N ASN A 205 -6.88 21.52 -9.58
CA ASN A 205 -7.51 20.67 -8.56
C ASN A 205 -6.65 19.46 -8.15
N GLU A 206 -5.46 19.28 -8.71
CA GLU A 206 -4.60 18.12 -8.46
C GLU A 206 -3.44 18.44 -7.51
N PHE A 207 -3.24 17.57 -6.52
CA PHE A 207 -2.18 17.70 -5.51
C PHE A 207 -1.85 16.35 -4.87
N ILE A 208 -0.69 16.25 -4.22
CA ILE A 208 -0.38 15.14 -3.31
C ILE A 208 -0.85 15.54 -1.92
N GLY A 209 -1.75 14.76 -1.32
CA GLY A 209 -2.26 15.04 0.01
C GLY A 209 -1.23 14.64 1.07
N MET A 210 -0.84 15.56 1.94
CA MET A 210 0.00 15.28 3.09
C MET A 210 -0.83 15.29 4.36
N LEU A 211 -0.74 14.23 5.14
CA LEU A 211 -1.53 14.07 6.37
C LEU A 211 -0.74 13.46 7.52
N ARG A 212 -1.30 13.57 8.72
CA ARG A 212 -0.91 12.83 9.91
C ARG A 212 -1.68 11.52 10.01
N ARG A 213 -0.96 10.43 10.28
CA ARG A 213 -1.55 9.08 10.36
C ARG A 213 -2.48 8.92 11.56
N GLU A 214 -2.22 9.62 12.66
CA GLU A 214 -3.11 9.66 13.81
C GLU A 214 -4.52 10.18 13.46
N VAL A 215 -4.62 11.18 12.59
CA VAL A 215 -5.90 11.76 12.13
C VAL A 215 -6.61 10.82 11.16
N LEU A 216 -5.91 10.37 10.12
CA LEU A 216 -6.47 9.44 9.13
C LEU A 216 -6.94 8.12 9.75
N ASP A 217 -6.08 7.49 10.57
CA ASP A 217 -6.38 6.19 11.13
C ASP A 217 -7.55 6.28 12.12
N SER A 218 -7.61 7.35 12.93
CA SER A 218 -8.75 7.59 13.83
C SER A 218 -10.04 7.79 13.04
N PHE A 219 -10.00 8.59 11.97
CA PHE A 219 -11.16 8.82 11.11
C PHE A 219 -11.70 7.52 10.52
N LEU A 220 -10.83 6.69 9.93
CA LEU A 220 -11.24 5.43 9.33
C LEU A 220 -11.78 4.45 10.38
N ARG A 221 -11.21 4.39 11.59
CA ARG A 221 -11.72 3.55 12.68
C ARG A 221 -13.08 4.01 13.19
N ASN A 222 -13.27 5.32 13.36
CA ASN A 222 -14.55 5.88 13.80
C ASN A 222 -15.63 5.59 12.77
N ARG A 223 -15.33 5.77 11.48
CA ARG A 223 -16.23 5.38 10.39
C ARG A 223 -16.54 3.89 10.38
N ALA A 224 -15.57 3.03 10.72
CA ALA A 224 -15.83 1.60 10.82
C ALA A 224 -16.84 1.29 11.94
N ALA A 225 -16.69 1.93 13.10
CA ALA A 225 -17.63 1.83 14.21
C ALA A 225 -19.03 2.37 13.84
N GLU A 226 -19.11 3.50 13.15
CA GLU A 226 -20.36 4.08 12.64
C GLU A 226 -21.10 3.16 11.67
N ASN A 227 -20.36 2.38 10.86
CA ASN A 227 -20.96 1.36 9.99
C ASN A 227 -21.38 0.08 10.73
N GLY A 228 -21.12 -0.03 12.04
CA GLY A 228 -21.51 -1.17 12.87
C GLY A 228 -20.39 -2.15 13.25
N ALA A 229 -19.12 -1.84 12.98
CA ALA A 229 -18.02 -2.70 13.43
C ALA A 229 -17.81 -2.57 14.95
N THR A 230 -17.64 -3.69 15.64
CA THR A 230 -17.26 -3.69 17.06
C THR A 230 -15.76 -3.45 17.19
N VAL A 231 -15.36 -2.25 17.63
CA VAL A 231 -13.94 -1.91 17.83
C VAL A 231 -13.51 -2.35 19.23
N ILE A 232 -12.50 -3.22 19.29
CA ILE A 232 -11.94 -3.77 20.53
C ILE A 232 -10.53 -3.20 20.70
N ASN A 233 -10.33 -2.43 21.77
CA ASN A 233 -8.99 -1.95 22.16
C ASN A 233 -8.22 -3.09 22.83
N ALA A 234 -7.43 -3.83 22.06
CA ALA A 234 -6.74 -5.02 22.56
C ALA A 234 -5.47 -5.38 21.78
N LEU A 235 -4.54 -6.02 22.46
CA LEU A 235 -3.39 -6.67 21.83
C LEU A 235 -3.76 -8.10 21.42
N PHE A 236 -3.79 -8.38 20.11
CA PHE A 236 -3.90 -9.73 19.59
C PHE A 236 -2.65 -10.57 19.93
N MET A 237 -2.86 -11.74 20.52
CA MET A 237 -1.80 -12.62 21.00
C MET A 237 -1.57 -13.83 20.09
N GLY A 238 -2.62 -14.31 19.42
CA GLY A 238 -2.58 -15.42 18.46
C GLY A 238 -3.95 -16.07 18.28
N MET A 239 -4.05 -17.04 17.38
CA MET A 239 -5.29 -17.80 17.14
C MET A 239 -5.08 -19.32 17.13
N THR A 240 -6.13 -20.05 17.48
CA THR A 240 -6.23 -21.49 17.23
C THR A 240 -6.92 -21.73 15.90
N LEU A 241 -6.31 -22.53 15.02
CA LEU A 241 -6.86 -22.87 13.72
C LEU A 241 -8.03 -23.88 13.86
N PRO A 242 -9.05 -23.80 13.00
CA PRO A 242 -10.15 -24.76 12.95
C PRO A 242 -9.66 -26.20 12.73
N LYS A 243 -10.33 -27.19 13.35
CA LYS A 243 -10.09 -28.63 13.09
C LYS A 243 -10.95 -29.16 11.94
N GLY A 244 -12.18 -28.65 11.82
CA GLY A 244 -13.12 -28.92 10.75
C GLY A 244 -13.42 -27.71 9.87
N LYS A 245 -14.11 -27.94 8.75
CA LYS A 245 -14.48 -26.88 7.79
C LYS A 245 -15.48 -25.88 8.36
N GLU A 246 -16.31 -26.25 9.33
CA GLU A 246 -17.32 -25.34 9.90
C GLU A 246 -16.93 -24.82 11.30
N ASP A 247 -15.81 -25.29 11.85
CA ASP A 247 -15.34 -24.88 13.16
C ASP A 247 -14.83 -23.42 13.13
N PRO A 248 -15.04 -22.65 14.20
CA PRO A 248 -14.54 -21.29 14.28
C PRO A 248 -13.02 -21.24 14.51
N TYR A 249 -12.41 -20.12 14.14
CA TYR A 249 -11.14 -19.69 14.69
C TYR A 249 -11.35 -19.17 16.10
N VAL A 250 -10.45 -19.50 17.03
CA VAL A 250 -10.47 -18.96 18.39
C VAL A 250 -9.31 -18.00 18.57
N LEU A 251 -9.60 -16.70 18.57
CA LEU A 251 -8.61 -15.65 18.77
C LEU A 251 -8.38 -15.44 20.25
N THR A 252 -7.13 -15.23 20.64
CA THR A 252 -6.72 -14.81 21.98
C THR A 252 -6.18 -13.39 21.93
N TYR A 253 -6.67 -12.52 22.80
CA TYR A 253 -6.22 -11.13 22.90
C TYR A 253 -6.18 -10.65 24.36
N ASN A 254 -5.39 -9.62 24.62
CA ASN A 254 -5.37 -8.91 25.90
C ASN A 254 -6.18 -7.62 25.75
N ASP A 255 -7.34 -7.58 26.38
CA ASP A 255 -8.30 -6.48 26.36
C ASP A 255 -7.87 -5.34 27.29
N PHE A 256 -7.98 -4.10 26.81
CA PHE A 256 -7.64 -2.88 27.54
C PHE A 256 -8.88 -2.05 27.94
N SER A 257 -10.12 -2.49 27.66
CA SER A 257 -11.35 -1.73 27.96
C SER A 257 -11.61 -1.54 29.45
N ASP A 258 -11.17 -2.47 30.28
CA ASP A 258 -11.63 -2.60 31.67
C ASP A 258 -10.68 -1.93 32.70
N GLN A 259 -9.85 -0.95 32.29
CA GLN A 259 -8.82 -0.38 33.18
C GLN A 259 -8.76 1.15 33.22
N ASP A 260 -8.80 1.69 34.44
CA ASP A 260 -8.44 3.07 34.79
C ASP A 260 -6.97 3.33 34.46
N GLY A 261 -6.67 3.69 33.21
CA GLY A 261 -5.54 4.48 32.69
C GLY A 261 -4.08 4.16 33.09
N SER A 262 -3.82 3.27 34.04
CA SER A 262 -2.56 3.19 34.81
C SER A 262 -1.91 1.80 34.75
N SER A 263 -2.64 0.77 34.34
CA SER A 263 -2.15 -0.59 34.19
C SER A 263 -1.99 -0.94 32.71
N ARG A 264 -0.78 -1.34 32.29
CA ARG A 264 -0.48 -1.80 30.92
C ARG A 264 -0.75 -3.30 30.71
N LYS A 265 -1.38 -3.99 31.68
CA LYS A 265 -1.62 -5.44 31.60
C LYS A 265 -3.08 -5.69 31.26
N GLY A 266 -3.39 -5.83 29.97
CA GLY A 266 -4.75 -6.17 29.52
C GLY A 266 -5.23 -7.53 30.05
N VAL A 267 -6.56 -7.73 30.07
CA VAL A 267 -7.20 -8.97 30.51
C VAL A 267 -7.25 -9.94 29.34
N LYS A 268 -6.72 -11.15 29.52
CA LYS A 268 -6.76 -12.18 28.48
C LYS A 268 -8.21 -12.61 28.24
N LYS A 269 -8.70 -12.43 27.01
CA LYS A 269 -10.02 -12.87 26.54
C LYS A 269 -9.88 -13.68 25.24
N THR A 270 -10.96 -14.35 24.87
CA THR A 270 -11.06 -15.12 23.63
C THR A 270 -12.27 -14.68 22.82
N LEU A 271 -12.18 -14.80 21.49
CA LEU A 271 -13.28 -14.52 20.56
C LEU A 271 -13.32 -15.59 19.47
N GLU A 272 -14.50 -16.15 19.24
CA GLU A 272 -14.73 -17.08 18.14
C GLU A 272 -15.22 -16.33 16.90
N VAL A 273 -14.56 -16.57 15.77
CA VAL A 273 -14.96 -16.00 14.47
C VAL A 273 -14.85 -17.04 13.37
N ASP A 274 -15.51 -16.79 12.26
CA ASP A 274 -15.54 -17.72 11.14
C ASP A 274 -14.44 -17.39 10.11
N VAL A 275 -14.04 -16.12 10.03
CA VAL A 275 -13.00 -15.58 9.11
C VAL A 275 -12.07 -14.63 9.85
N VAL A 276 -10.78 -14.64 9.50
CA VAL A 276 -9.77 -13.72 10.06
C VAL A 276 -9.08 -12.94 8.94
N VAL A 277 -9.06 -11.61 9.05
CA VAL A 277 -8.32 -10.72 8.17
C VAL A 277 -7.16 -10.10 8.94
N GLY A 278 -5.92 -10.48 8.62
CA GLY A 278 -4.69 -9.92 9.16
C GLY A 278 -4.35 -8.59 8.50
N ALA A 279 -4.47 -7.51 9.25
CA ALA A 279 -4.12 -6.14 8.90
C ALA A 279 -3.15 -5.51 9.91
N ASP A 280 -2.44 -6.35 10.67
CA ASP A 280 -1.63 -6.02 11.85
C ASP A 280 -0.18 -5.62 11.50
N GLY A 281 -0.03 -5.08 10.30
CA GLY A 281 1.19 -4.43 9.85
C GLY A 281 2.33 -5.39 9.51
N ALA A 282 3.52 -4.81 9.36
CA ALA A 282 4.69 -5.52 8.86
C ALA A 282 5.26 -6.59 9.82
N ASN A 283 4.79 -6.65 11.06
CA ASN A 283 5.18 -7.67 12.04
C ASN A 283 4.03 -8.64 12.36
N SER A 284 3.14 -8.82 11.38
CA SER A 284 1.88 -9.56 11.51
C SER A 284 2.01 -10.88 12.29
N ARG A 285 1.23 -11.00 13.36
CA ARG A 285 1.03 -12.24 14.11
C ARG A 285 0.10 -13.16 13.35
N VAL A 286 -0.95 -12.63 12.70
CA VAL A 286 -1.84 -13.44 11.85
C VAL A 286 -1.05 -14.18 10.77
N ALA A 287 -0.11 -13.49 10.11
CA ALA A 287 0.78 -14.09 9.13
C ALA A 287 1.63 -15.23 9.71
N LYS A 288 2.07 -15.12 10.97
CA LYS A 288 2.82 -16.18 11.65
C LYS A 288 1.93 -17.39 11.98
N ASP A 289 0.73 -17.14 12.49
CA ASP A 289 -0.22 -18.19 12.88
C ASP A 289 -0.70 -19.02 11.68
N ILE A 290 -0.79 -18.41 10.49
CA ILE A 290 -1.12 -19.11 9.24
C ILE A 290 0.11 -19.57 8.45
N GLU A 291 1.33 -19.40 8.99
CA GLU A 291 2.59 -19.77 8.35
C GLU A 291 2.74 -19.17 6.93
N ALA A 292 2.51 -17.87 6.81
CA ALA A 292 2.49 -17.14 5.55
C ALA A 292 3.84 -17.08 4.81
N GLY A 293 4.94 -17.44 5.49
CA GLY A 293 6.31 -17.22 5.04
C GLY A 293 6.76 -15.76 5.24
N ASP A 294 8.06 -15.54 5.18
CA ASP A 294 8.67 -14.21 5.35
C ASP A 294 8.75 -13.42 4.04
N TYR A 295 8.99 -12.12 4.15
CA TYR A 295 9.34 -11.23 3.03
C TYR A 295 10.57 -10.39 3.39
N GLU A 296 11.11 -9.69 2.39
CA GLU A 296 12.07 -8.62 2.61
C GLU A 296 11.39 -7.30 2.97
N TYR A 297 12.09 -6.47 3.72
CA TYR A 297 11.60 -5.15 4.14
C TYR A 297 12.73 -4.14 4.26
N ALA A 298 12.42 -2.88 3.92
CA ALA A 298 13.25 -1.73 4.25
C ALA A 298 13.04 -1.34 5.72
N ILE A 299 14.04 -0.77 6.37
CA ILE A 299 13.83 0.01 7.60
C ILE A 299 13.72 1.46 7.19
N ALA A 300 12.57 2.08 7.47
CA ALA A 300 12.41 3.52 7.41
C ALA A 300 12.70 4.14 8.78
N PHE A 301 13.35 5.29 8.78
CA PHE A 301 13.68 6.08 9.95
C PHE A 301 13.33 7.53 9.66
N GLN A 302 12.68 8.21 10.59
CA GLN A 302 12.32 9.61 10.44
C GLN A 302 12.33 10.37 11.75
N GLU A 303 12.51 11.67 11.63
CA GLU A 303 12.40 12.66 12.70
C GLU A 303 11.25 13.60 12.36
N ARG A 304 10.30 13.74 13.28
CA ARG A 304 9.33 14.83 13.23
C ARG A 304 10.04 16.07 13.76
N MET A 305 10.24 17.05 12.90
CA MET A 305 11.03 18.23 13.21
C MET A 305 10.18 19.49 13.06
N ARG A 306 10.04 20.23 14.16
CA ARG A 306 9.45 21.58 14.11
C ARG A 306 10.49 22.53 13.55
N VAL A 307 10.12 23.29 12.53
CA VAL A 307 10.94 24.36 11.95
C VAL A 307 10.20 25.68 12.11
N ASP A 308 10.91 26.80 11.92
CA ASP A 308 10.30 28.12 12.01
C ASP A 308 9.21 28.36 10.94
N GLU A 309 8.41 29.40 11.13
CA GLU A 309 7.27 29.71 10.27
C GLU A 309 7.68 30.04 8.82
N GLN A 310 8.84 30.68 8.63
CA GLN A 310 9.35 31.01 7.29
C GLN A 310 9.71 29.74 6.51
N LYS A 311 10.34 28.77 7.19
CA LYS A 311 10.65 27.45 6.63
C LYS A 311 9.38 26.63 6.40
N MET A 312 8.39 26.71 7.29
CA MET A 312 7.09 26.07 7.06
C MET A 312 6.35 26.66 5.85
N GLU A 313 6.44 27.97 5.60
CA GLU A 313 5.86 28.59 4.40
C GLU A 313 6.54 28.08 3.12
N TYR A 314 7.86 27.86 3.13
CA TYR A 314 8.58 27.23 2.00
C TYR A 314 8.01 25.85 1.64
N TYR A 315 7.58 25.09 2.65
CA TYR A 315 7.00 23.75 2.51
C TYR A 315 5.46 23.72 2.36
N LYS A 316 4.78 24.87 2.30
CA LYS A 316 3.31 24.95 2.25
C LYS A 316 2.68 24.10 1.14
N GLU A 317 3.29 24.12 -0.04
CA GLU A 317 2.87 23.34 -1.21
C GLU A 317 4.01 22.47 -1.76
N ARG A 318 5.06 22.24 -0.96
CA ARG A 318 6.28 21.57 -1.41
C ARG A 318 6.65 20.38 -0.54
N ALA A 319 7.05 19.29 -1.20
CA ALA A 319 7.75 18.19 -0.57
C ALA A 319 9.08 17.96 -1.30
N GLU A 320 10.06 17.41 -0.60
CA GLU A 320 11.39 17.15 -1.16
C GLU A 320 11.75 15.67 -1.03
N MET A 321 12.37 15.13 -2.07
CA MET A 321 12.91 13.78 -2.14
C MET A 321 14.37 13.85 -2.57
N TYR A 322 15.25 13.24 -1.78
CA TYR A 322 16.69 13.23 -1.95
C TYR A 322 17.14 11.84 -2.33
N VAL A 323 17.95 11.75 -3.39
CA VAL A 323 18.60 10.51 -3.80
C VAL A 323 20.12 10.69 -3.74
N GLY A 324 20.83 9.64 -3.33
CA GLY A 324 22.28 9.62 -3.19
C GLY A 324 22.71 8.56 -2.19
N GLU A 325 23.85 7.92 -2.43
CA GLU A 325 24.38 6.87 -1.54
C GLU A 325 24.60 7.36 -0.11
N ASP A 326 24.87 8.65 0.06
CA ASP A 326 25.07 9.32 1.34
C ASP A 326 23.79 9.43 2.18
N VAL A 327 22.62 9.49 1.54
CA VAL A 327 21.31 9.55 2.21
C VAL A 327 20.54 8.25 2.17
N SER A 328 20.77 7.40 1.17
CA SER A 328 20.22 6.05 1.08
C SER A 328 20.87 5.25 -0.07
N PRO A 329 21.38 4.03 0.19
CA PRO A 329 22.10 3.25 -0.81
C PRO A 329 21.19 2.52 -1.81
N ASP A 330 19.88 2.43 -1.55
CA ASP A 330 18.93 1.62 -2.32
C ASP A 330 17.49 2.14 -2.27
N PHE A 331 17.28 3.29 -1.63
CA PHE A 331 16.00 3.98 -1.48
C PHE A 331 16.22 5.50 -1.61
N TYR A 332 15.40 6.31 -0.95
CA TYR A 332 15.52 7.76 -0.94
C TYR A 332 15.31 8.32 0.48
N ALA A 333 15.71 9.58 0.66
CA ALA A 333 15.39 10.37 1.83
C ALA A 333 14.36 11.46 1.50
N TRP A 334 13.67 12.00 2.50
CA TRP A 334 12.57 12.93 2.28
C TRP A 334 12.52 14.03 3.32
N VAL A 335 11.95 15.16 2.91
CA VAL A 335 11.44 16.21 3.81
C VAL A 335 9.99 16.49 3.44
N PHE A 336 9.08 15.95 4.24
CA PHE A 336 7.65 15.89 3.94
C PHE A 336 6.85 16.73 4.93
N PRO A 337 6.12 17.75 4.48
CA PRO A 337 5.43 18.65 5.40
C PRO A 337 4.16 18.04 6.00
N LYS A 338 3.81 18.59 7.16
CA LYS A 338 2.57 18.40 7.90
C LYS A 338 1.97 19.77 8.23
N CYS A 339 1.04 19.80 9.19
CA CYS A 339 0.41 21.03 9.64
C CYS A 339 1.42 22.01 10.27
N ASP A 340 2.30 21.54 11.15
CA ASP A 340 3.15 22.38 12.02
C ASP A 340 4.62 21.93 12.08
N HIS A 341 4.98 20.91 11.32
CA HIS A 341 6.31 20.31 11.30
C HIS A 341 6.59 19.64 9.95
N VAL A 342 7.83 19.22 9.75
CA VAL A 342 8.24 18.36 8.65
C VAL A 342 8.66 16.98 9.17
N ALA A 343 8.44 15.94 8.39
CA ALA A 343 9.03 14.63 8.59
C ALA A 343 10.31 14.55 7.76
N VAL A 344 11.46 14.50 8.42
CA VAL A 344 12.78 14.34 7.81
C VAL A 344 13.22 12.90 7.98
N GLY A 345 13.32 12.13 6.91
CA GLY A 345 13.58 10.70 7.04
C GLY A 345 14.30 10.07 5.86
N THR A 346 14.66 8.81 6.04
CA THR A 346 15.30 7.96 5.04
C THR A 346 14.89 6.50 5.24
N GLY A 347 15.19 5.65 4.26
CA GLY A 347 15.02 4.21 4.38
C GLY A 347 16.13 3.43 3.69
N THR A 348 16.27 2.15 4.04
CA THR A 348 17.14 1.21 3.31
C THR A 348 16.74 -0.24 3.54
N VAL A 349 16.88 -1.07 2.51
CA VAL A 349 16.74 -2.53 2.57
C VAL A 349 18.10 -3.18 2.88
N VAL A 350 19.17 -2.71 2.25
CA VAL A 350 20.49 -3.37 2.26
C VAL A 350 21.39 -3.02 3.46
N ASP A 351 21.37 -1.78 3.96
CA ASP A 351 22.24 -1.35 5.07
C ASP A 351 21.45 -0.81 6.28
N LYS A 352 20.65 -1.70 6.86
CA LYS A 352 19.81 -1.42 8.04
C LYS A 352 20.61 -0.91 9.25
N LYS A 353 21.88 -1.31 9.39
CA LYS A 353 22.75 -0.86 10.50
C LYS A 353 23.28 0.56 10.29
N GLY A 354 23.44 0.97 9.03
CA GLY A 354 23.83 2.33 8.65
C GLY A 354 22.72 3.37 8.71
N ILE A 355 21.48 3.02 9.09
CA ILE A 355 20.32 3.94 9.03
C ILE A 355 20.54 5.29 9.73
N GLN A 356 21.29 5.33 10.83
CA GLN A 356 21.61 6.58 11.53
C GLN A 356 22.60 7.46 10.76
N ARG A 357 23.57 6.85 10.05
CA ARG A 357 24.49 7.57 9.15
C ARG A 357 23.70 8.23 8.01
N TYR A 358 22.76 7.50 7.43
CA TYR A 358 21.90 8.00 6.37
C TYR A 358 20.97 9.12 6.86
N GLN A 359 20.43 9.00 8.08
CA GLN A 359 19.66 10.09 8.71
C GLN A 359 20.53 11.35 8.92
N GLN A 360 21.81 11.17 9.26
CA GLN A 360 22.75 12.28 9.36
C GLN A 360 23.00 12.93 8.00
N GLY A 361 23.19 12.14 6.94
CA GLY A 361 23.35 12.64 5.57
C GLY A 361 22.18 13.50 5.11
N ILE A 362 20.93 13.07 5.35
CA ILE A 362 19.76 13.90 5.01
C ILE A 362 19.70 15.18 5.83
N ARG A 363 20.08 15.15 7.12
CA ARG A 363 20.19 16.37 7.93
C ARG A 363 21.19 17.36 7.37
N GLU A 364 22.34 16.88 6.91
CA GLU A 364 23.39 17.71 6.31
C GLU A 364 22.93 18.32 4.98
N ARG A 365 22.31 17.51 4.10
CA ARG A 365 21.80 17.99 2.81
C ARG A 365 20.62 18.96 2.95
N ALA A 366 19.74 18.73 3.90
CA ALA A 366 18.62 19.60 4.18
C ALA A 366 18.96 20.75 5.16
N ALA A 367 20.21 20.88 5.62
CA ALA A 367 20.58 21.73 6.76
C ALA A 367 20.04 23.17 6.67
N LYS A 368 20.13 23.80 5.50
CA LYS A 368 19.59 25.16 5.26
C LYS A 368 18.06 25.20 5.40
N ARG A 369 17.37 24.15 4.98
CA ARG A 369 15.90 24.06 4.99
C ARG A 369 15.34 23.76 6.38
N ILE A 370 16.14 23.16 7.26
CA ILE A 370 15.73 22.74 8.60
C ILE A 370 16.53 23.41 9.73
N GLU A 371 17.32 24.43 9.41
CA GLU A 371 18.15 25.15 10.36
C GLU A 371 17.34 25.65 11.56
N GLY A 372 17.84 25.43 12.78
CA GLY A 372 17.13 25.75 14.01
C GLY A 372 15.97 24.80 14.34
N GLY A 373 15.81 23.71 13.59
CA GLY A 373 14.74 22.74 13.79
C GLY A 373 14.85 21.95 15.09
N GLU A 374 13.73 21.80 15.79
CA GLU A 374 13.61 21.02 17.03
C GLU A 374 13.09 19.61 16.70
N ILE A 375 13.81 18.56 17.11
CA ILE A 375 13.36 17.17 16.95
C ILE A 375 12.31 16.86 18.01
N LEU A 376 11.07 16.73 17.58
CA LEU A 376 9.93 16.40 18.44
C LEU A 376 9.86 14.89 18.74
N ARG A 377 10.20 14.08 17.74
CA ARG A 377 10.07 12.62 17.83
C ARG A 377 10.99 11.93 16.83
N VAL A 378 11.62 10.85 17.28
CA VAL A 378 12.40 9.94 16.45
C VAL A 378 11.60 8.65 16.28
N GLU A 379 11.48 8.18 15.04
CA GLU A 379 10.60 7.07 14.69
C GLU A 379 11.26 6.13 13.68
N ALA A 380 11.02 4.82 13.83
CA ALA A 380 11.46 3.83 12.86
C ALA A 380 10.41 2.73 12.65
N HIS A 381 10.30 2.22 11.43
CA HIS A 381 9.37 1.13 11.13
C HIS A 381 9.78 0.31 9.89
N PRO A 382 9.54 -1.00 9.88
CA PRO A 382 9.72 -1.83 8.68
C PRO A 382 8.69 -1.51 7.58
N ILE A 383 9.15 -1.51 6.33
CA ILE A 383 8.36 -1.33 5.11
C ILE A 383 8.47 -2.60 4.26
N PRO A 384 7.41 -3.42 4.13
CA PRO A 384 7.46 -4.68 3.40
C PRO A 384 7.19 -4.47 1.91
N GLU A 385 8.24 -4.50 1.11
CA GLU A 385 8.21 -4.14 -0.32
C GLU A 385 7.88 -5.32 -1.24
N HIS A 386 7.57 -6.48 -0.67
CA HIS A 386 7.24 -7.69 -1.40
C HIS A 386 6.11 -8.47 -0.76
N PRO A 387 5.16 -9.00 -1.56
CA PRO A 387 4.14 -9.89 -1.05
C PRO A 387 4.72 -11.13 -0.39
N ARG A 388 4.05 -11.62 0.66
CA ARG A 388 4.39 -12.91 1.28
C ARG A 388 4.16 -14.08 0.31
N PRO A 389 4.89 -15.21 0.46
CA PRO A 389 4.64 -16.42 -0.30
C PRO A 389 3.17 -16.89 -0.24
N TRP A 390 2.57 -16.83 0.95
CA TRP A 390 1.15 -17.12 1.15
C TRP A 390 0.46 -15.90 1.75
N ARG A 391 -0.67 -15.51 1.17
CA ARG A 391 -1.49 -14.38 1.66
C ARG A 391 -2.86 -14.84 2.17
N THR A 392 -3.23 -16.08 1.88
CA THR A 392 -4.47 -16.73 2.34
C THR A 392 -4.15 -18.17 2.67
N ARG A 393 -4.68 -18.67 3.80
CA ARG A 393 -4.76 -20.10 4.14
C ARG A 393 -6.01 -20.36 4.97
N GLY A 394 -6.79 -21.37 4.59
CA GLY A 394 -8.12 -21.59 5.14
C GLY A 394 -9.00 -20.35 4.96
N ARG A 395 -9.76 -19.98 5.99
CA ARG A 395 -10.55 -18.73 6.02
C ARG A 395 -9.80 -17.58 6.69
N ALA A 396 -8.47 -17.59 6.64
CA ALA A 396 -7.64 -16.50 7.12
C ALA A 396 -6.85 -15.88 5.97
N THR A 397 -6.78 -14.55 5.93
CA THR A 397 -6.15 -13.82 4.83
C THR A 397 -5.49 -12.52 5.27
N LEU A 398 -4.53 -12.01 4.48
CA LEU A 398 -3.70 -10.86 4.83
C LEU A 398 -3.95 -9.68 3.89
N ILE A 399 -3.91 -8.45 4.43
CA ILE A 399 -4.03 -7.21 3.65
C ILE A 399 -2.96 -6.18 4.03
N GLY A 400 -2.79 -5.15 3.22
CA GLY A 400 -1.81 -4.07 3.44
C GLY A 400 -0.40 -4.57 3.73
N ASP A 401 0.27 -3.95 4.70
CA ASP A 401 1.63 -4.32 5.09
C ASP A 401 1.76 -5.78 5.56
N ALA A 402 0.72 -6.37 6.16
CA ALA A 402 0.76 -7.77 6.58
C ALA A 402 0.90 -8.71 5.38
N ALA A 403 0.29 -8.35 4.25
CA ALA A 403 0.41 -9.06 2.98
C ALA A 403 1.67 -8.70 2.17
N GLY A 404 2.32 -7.57 2.49
CA GLY A 404 3.48 -7.05 1.74
C GLY A 404 3.10 -6.17 0.54
N TYR A 405 2.05 -5.38 0.67
CA TYR A 405 1.52 -4.52 -0.40
C TYR A 405 2.12 -3.11 -0.44
N VAL A 406 3.30 -2.86 0.11
CA VAL A 406 3.97 -1.57 -0.12
C VAL A 406 4.68 -1.58 -1.47
N THR A 407 4.50 -0.53 -2.26
CA THR A 407 5.18 -0.45 -3.57
C THR A 407 6.64 -0.08 -3.44
N LYS A 408 7.47 -0.77 -4.22
CA LYS A 408 8.89 -0.45 -4.43
C LYS A 408 9.08 0.92 -5.06
N CYS A 409 10.29 1.45 -4.95
CA CYS A 409 10.70 2.76 -5.44
C CYS A 409 10.04 3.95 -4.70
N SER A 410 8.75 3.89 -4.37
CA SER A 410 8.01 4.99 -3.71
C SER A 410 7.70 4.77 -2.22
N GLY A 411 7.87 3.55 -1.68
CA GLY A 411 7.52 3.23 -0.29
C GLY A 411 6.04 3.44 0.08
N GLU A 412 5.17 3.57 -0.92
CA GLU A 412 3.79 3.92 -0.71
C GLU A 412 2.97 2.72 -0.25
N GLY A 413 2.33 2.84 0.92
CA GLY A 413 1.52 1.78 1.51
C GLY A 413 0.11 2.19 1.93
N ILE A 414 -0.17 3.48 2.15
CA ILE A 414 -1.44 3.91 2.76
C ILE A 414 -2.63 3.55 1.86
N TYR A 415 -2.61 4.01 0.60
CA TYR A 415 -3.66 3.71 -0.38
C TYR A 415 -3.78 2.20 -0.60
N PHE A 416 -2.66 1.50 -0.83
CA PHE A 416 -2.66 0.07 -1.08
C PHE A 416 -3.18 -0.75 0.10
N ALA A 417 -2.89 -0.34 1.34
CA ALA A 417 -3.48 -0.94 2.53
C ALA A 417 -5.00 -0.73 2.58
N ALA A 418 -5.48 0.51 2.46
CA ALA A 418 -6.91 0.81 2.47
C ALA A 418 -7.65 0.08 1.32
N LYS A 419 -7.07 0.09 0.13
CA LYS A 419 -7.63 -0.53 -1.08
C LYS A 419 -7.70 -2.05 -0.98
N SER A 420 -6.63 -2.71 -0.55
CA SER A 420 -6.64 -4.16 -0.32
C SER A 420 -7.67 -4.55 0.75
N GLY A 421 -7.80 -3.75 1.81
CA GLY A 421 -8.82 -3.97 2.84
C GLY A 421 -10.24 -3.90 2.30
N ARG A 422 -10.55 -2.88 1.49
CA ARG A 422 -11.86 -2.76 0.83
C ARG A 422 -12.12 -3.90 -0.16
N MET A 423 -11.15 -4.24 -1.02
CA MET A 423 -11.30 -5.34 -1.97
C MET A 423 -11.53 -6.69 -1.26
N CYS A 424 -10.82 -6.93 -0.15
CA CYS A 424 -11.02 -8.11 0.67
C CYS A 424 -12.45 -8.17 1.25
N ALA A 425 -12.94 -7.05 1.80
CA ALA A 425 -14.29 -6.95 2.33
C ALA A 425 -15.37 -7.18 1.26
N GLU A 426 -15.19 -6.60 0.06
CA GLU A 426 -16.09 -6.78 -1.07
C GLU A 426 -16.15 -8.25 -1.52
N ALA A 427 -15.01 -8.94 -1.59
CA ALA A 427 -14.96 -10.36 -1.91
C ALA A 427 -15.66 -11.22 -0.85
N ILE A 428 -15.41 -10.95 0.45
CA ILE A 428 -16.07 -11.64 1.55
C ILE A 428 -17.58 -11.41 1.49
N ALA A 429 -18.05 -10.17 1.33
CA ALA A 429 -19.47 -9.84 1.25
C ALA A 429 -20.15 -10.52 0.07
N LYS A 430 -19.55 -10.46 -1.11
CA LYS A 430 -20.05 -11.12 -2.32
C LYS A 430 -20.17 -12.63 -2.15
N ARG A 431 -19.12 -13.29 -1.64
CA ARG A 431 -19.04 -14.76 -1.54
C ARG A 431 -19.85 -15.33 -0.38
N SER A 432 -20.02 -14.56 0.68
CA SER A 432 -20.85 -14.93 1.83
C SER A 432 -22.33 -14.55 1.67
N GLU A 433 -22.74 -13.99 0.53
CA GLU A 433 -24.10 -13.46 0.31
C GLU A 433 -24.50 -12.44 1.41
N ASN A 434 -23.62 -11.47 1.67
CA ASN A 434 -23.75 -10.49 2.76
C ASN A 434 -23.86 -11.17 4.14
N GLY A 435 -22.98 -12.15 4.36
CA GLY A 435 -22.81 -12.84 5.63
C GLY A 435 -23.86 -13.89 5.98
N THR A 436 -24.65 -14.39 5.02
CA THR A 436 -25.61 -15.49 5.26
C THR A 436 -25.03 -16.87 4.98
N ARG A 437 -23.79 -16.93 4.47
CA ARG A 437 -23.14 -18.15 4.02
C ARG A 437 -21.70 -18.23 4.52
N MET A 438 -21.26 -19.46 4.78
CA MET A 438 -19.84 -19.75 4.99
C MET A 438 -19.02 -19.56 3.72
N ILE A 439 -17.75 -19.17 3.87
CA ILE A 439 -16.78 -18.99 2.78
C ILE A 439 -15.60 -19.92 3.00
N GLU A 440 -14.87 -20.24 1.95
CA GLU A 440 -13.68 -21.08 2.00
C GLU A 440 -12.44 -20.34 1.48
N GLU A 441 -11.28 -20.97 1.54
CA GLU A 441 -10.02 -20.39 1.05
C GLU A 441 -10.13 -19.90 -0.40
N TYR A 442 -10.80 -20.67 -1.27
CA TYR A 442 -10.97 -20.32 -2.68
C TYR A 442 -11.74 -19.01 -2.89
N ASP A 443 -12.70 -18.71 -2.01
CA ASP A 443 -13.49 -17.48 -2.07
C ASP A 443 -12.61 -16.27 -1.72
N LEU A 444 -11.75 -16.42 -0.70
CA LEU A 444 -10.75 -15.41 -0.35
C LEU A 444 -9.66 -15.27 -1.44
N MET A 445 -9.35 -16.33 -2.18
CA MET A 445 -8.41 -16.23 -3.30
C MET A 445 -8.94 -15.38 -4.47
N GLU A 446 -10.23 -15.04 -4.52
CA GLU A 446 -10.76 -14.09 -5.51
C GLU A 446 -10.12 -12.72 -5.36
N TYR A 447 -10.08 -12.15 -4.16
CA TYR A 447 -9.49 -10.81 -3.98
C TYR A 447 -7.98 -10.83 -4.29
N ILE A 448 -7.28 -11.93 -4.00
CA ILE A 448 -5.85 -12.08 -4.34
C ILE A 448 -5.65 -11.99 -5.85
N ARG A 449 -6.48 -12.73 -6.61
CA ARG A 449 -6.40 -12.72 -8.07
C ARG A 449 -6.72 -11.35 -8.65
N GLU A 450 -7.75 -10.69 -8.12
CA GLU A 450 -8.12 -9.33 -8.55
C GLU A 450 -7.02 -8.32 -8.22
N TRP A 451 -6.40 -8.42 -7.04
CA TRP A 451 -5.26 -7.59 -6.64
C TRP A 451 -4.07 -7.78 -7.58
N ASP A 452 -3.66 -9.03 -7.79
CA ASP A 452 -2.49 -9.36 -8.62
C ASP A 452 -2.72 -8.97 -10.09
N ALA A 453 -3.93 -9.16 -10.61
CA ALA A 453 -4.28 -8.73 -11.95
C ALA A 453 -4.26 -7.20 -12.09
N LYS A 454 -4.75 -6.48 -11.09
CA LYS A 454 -4.86 -5.02 -11.14
C LYS A 454 -3.54 -4.31 -10.90
N TYR A 455 -2.78 -4.73 -9.90
CA TYR A 455 -1.59 -4.02 -9.43
C TYR A 455 -0.28 -4.75 -9.70
N GLY A 456 -0.29 -6.06 -9.94
CA GLY A 456 0.92 -6.84 -10.23
C GLY A 456 1.82 -6.25 -11.32
N PRO A 457 1.28 -5.77 -12.46
CA PRO A 457 2.07 -5.07 -13.47
C PRO A 457 2.76 -3.81 -12.94
N THR A 458 2.08 -3.01 -12.10
CA THR A 458 2.66 -1.83 -11.45
C THR A 458 3.83 -2.20 -10.54
N TYR A 459 3.69 -3.25 -9.71
CA TYR A 459 4.79 -3.73 -8.87
C TYR A 459 6.00 -4.18 -9.69
N PHE A 460 5.76 -4.88 -10.81
CA PHE A 460 6.82 -5.33 -11.69
C PHE A 460 7.61 -4.16 -12.29
N VAL A 461 6.92 -3.13 -12.80
CA VAL A 461 7.56 -1.93 -13.36
C VAL A 461 8.36 -1.18 -12.30
N LEU A 462 7.79 -0.98 -11.11
CA LEU A 462 8.46 -0.26 -10.03
C LEU A 462 9.69 -1.00 -9.49
N ASP A 463 9.66 -2.34 -9.44
CA ASP A 463 10.81 -3.17 -9.09
C ASP A 463 11.95 -3.03 -10.12
N ALA A 464 11.61 -3.02 -11.41
CA ALA A 464 12.60 -2.81 -12.47
C ALA A 464 13.22 -1.40 -12.41
N LEU A 465 12.41 -0.36 -12.18
CA LEU A 465 12.89 1.02 -12.03
C LEU A 465 13.81 1.18 -10.83
N GLN A 466 13.48 0.58 -9.68
CA GLN A 466 14.35 0.60 -8.50
C GLN A 466 15.70 -0.04 -8.80
N LYS A 467 15.71 -1.24 -9.41
CA LYS A 467 16.94 -1.95 -9.79
C LYS A 467 17.79 -1.21 -10.82
N LEU A 468 17.18 -0.36 -11.65
CA LEU A 468 17.91 0.43 -12.64
C LEU A 468 18.50 1.70 -12.00
N PHE A 469 17.68 2.49 -11.32
CA PHE A 469 18.02 3.86 -10.93
C PHE A 469 18.61 4.00 -9.53
N TYR A 470 18.40 3.04 -8.64
CA TYR A 470 18.82 3.12 -7.23
C TYR A 470 20.08 2.30 -6.94
N THR A 471 20.89 2.01 -7.95
CA THR A 471 22.11 1.18 -7.81
C THR A 471 23.37 2.00 -7.65
N THR A 472 23.49 3.13 -8.36
CA THR A 472 24.66 4.01 -8.33
C THR A 472 24.21 5.47 -8.36
N ASP A 473 25.08 6.38 -7.88
CA ASP A 473 24.79 7.81 -7.95
C ASP A 473 24.67 8.32 -9.39
N ALA A 474 25.44 7.78 -10.34
CA ALA A 474 25.29 8.09 -11.76
C ALA A 474 23.89 7.71 -12.32
N ALA A 475 23.35 6.58 -11.86
CA ALA A 475 21.98 6.18 -12.21
C ALA A 475 20.94 7.10 -11.56
N ARG A 476 21.14 7.49 -10.30
CA ARG A 476 20.27 8.46 -9.59
C ARG A 476 20.30 9.85 -10.21
N GLU A 477 21.46 10.32 -10.66
CA GLU A 477 21.58 11.56 -11.43
C GLU A 477 20.73 11.50 -12.70
N SER A 478 20.83 10.38 -13.42
CA SER A 478 20.03 10.15 -14.64
C SER A 478 18.53 10.12 -14.33
N PHE A 479 18.14 9.52 -13.22
CA PHE A 479 16.74 9.50 -12.78
C PHE A 479 16.21 10.92 -12.53
N VAL A 480 16.94 11.74 -11.79
CA VAL A 480 16.54 13.12 -11.51
C VAL A 480 16.54 13.98 -12.77
N GLU A 481 17.50 13.79 -13.69
CA GLU A 481 17.51 14.46 -15.00
C GLU A 481 16.27 14.10 -15.83
N LEU A 482 15.86 12.83 -15.83
CA LEU A 482 14.65 12.39 -16.54
C LEU A 482 13.36 12.94 -15.93
N CYS A 483 13.33 13.21 -14.63
CA CYS A 483 12.16 13.82 -13.97
C CYS A 483 11.87 15.26 -14.43
N ASP A 484 12.81 15.92 -15.12
CA ASP A 484 12.61 17.27 -15.67
C ASP A 484 11.77 17.25 -16.97
N GLU A 485 11.66 16.09 -17.60
CA GLU A 485 10.92 15.91 -18.85
C GLU A 485 9.41 15.92 -18.60
N GLU A 486 8.69 16.82 -19.28
CA GLU A 486 7.23 16.99 -19.13
C GLU A 486 6.45 15.68 -19.32
N TYR A 487 6.83 14.85 -20.31
CA TYR A 487 6.22 13.53 -20.52
C TYR A 487 6.39 12.61 -19.32
N VAL A 488 7.59 12.58 -18.72
CA VAL A 488 7.88 11.77 -17.53
C VAL A 488 7.08 12.27 -16.35
N GLN A 489 6.99 13.59 -16.15
CA GLN A 489 6.18 14.19 -15.09
C GLN A 489 4.72 13.75 -15.23
N LYS A 490 4.14 13.90 -16.43
CA LYS A 490 2.74 13.55 -16.70
C LYS A 490 2.46 12.08 -16.43
N VAL A 491 3.24 11.16 -17.01
CA VAL A 491 3.03 9.71 -16.82
C VAL A 491 3.22 9.31 -15.36
N THR A 492 4.21 9.89 -14.68
CA THR A 492 4.49 9.58 -13.26
C THR A 492 3.36 10.08 -12.35
N PHE A 493 2.92 11.34 -12.53
CA PHE A 493 1.87 11.93 -11.71
C PHE A 493 0.51 11.31 -12.00
N ASP A 494 0.13 11.10 -13.26
CA ASP A 494 -1.15 10.44 -13.56
C ASP A 494 -1.17 9.01 -12.98
N SER A 495 -0.06 8.28 -13.10
CA SER A 495 0.07 6.94 -12.51
C SER A 495 0.04 6.98 -10.99
N TYR A 496 0.63 8.01 -10.36
CA TYR A 496 0.63 8.17 -8.90
C TYR A 496 -0.73 8.62 -8.38
N LEU A 497 -1.33 9.67 -8.94
CA LEU A 497 -2.56 10.28 -8.43
C LEU A 497 -3.78 9.40 -8.64
N TYR A 498 -3.82 8.64 -9.74
CA TYR A 498 -4.98 7.83 -10.12
C TYR A 498 -4.75 6.32 -9.99
N LYS A 499 -3.51 5.88 -9.75
CA LYS A 499 -3.13 4.45 -9.61
C LYS A 499 -3.53 3.59 -10.79
N THR A 500 -3.56 4.21 -11.96
CA THR A 500 -3.76 3.58 -13.27
C THR A 500 -2.49 3.74 -14.06
N VAL A 501 -1.93 2.66 -14.61
CA VAL A 501 -0.79 2.76 -15.53
C VAL A 501 -1.28 3.48 -16.79
N GLN A 502 -0.79 4.69 -17.00
CA GLN A 502 -1.04 5.46 -18.22
C GLN A 502 0.10 5.19 -19.20
N GLY A 503 -0.23 4.88 -20.45
CA GLY A 503 0.76 4.49 -21.46
C GLY A 503 0.10 4.02 -22.74
N ASN A 504 -0.36 4.97 -23.55
CA ASN A 504 -0.83 4.74 -24.91
C ASN A 504 -0.11 5.66 -25.92
N ASP A 505 1.13 6.08 -25.62
CA ASP A 505 1.98 6.83 -26.56
C ASP A 505 3.28 6.05 -26.88
N PRO A 506 3.24 5.13 -27.85
CA PRO A 506 4.40 4.35 -28.26
C PRO A 506 5.58 5.22 -28.74
N VAL A 507 5.32 6.43 -29.25
CA VAL A 507 6.37 7.34 -29.72
C VAL A 507 7.04 8.03 -28.54
N GLY A 508 6.24 8.48 -27.56
CA GLY A 508 6.72 9.00 -26.27
C GLY A 508 7.60 7.97 -25.54
N ASP A 509 7.17 6.72 -25.49
CA ASP A 509 7.91 5.63 -24.82
C ASP A 509 9.26 5.31 -25.48
N VAL A 510 9.33 5.31 -26.81
CA VAL A 510 10.59 5.08 -27.55
C VAL A 510 11.55 6.26 -27.36
N LYS A 511 11.04 7.49 -27.38
CA LYS A 511 11.86 8.69 -27.10
C LYS A 511 12.40 8.67 -25.68
N LEU A 512 11.57 8.30 -24.70
CA LEU A 512 11.97 8.16 -23.31
C LEU A 512 13.07 7.10 -23.15
N LEU A 513 12.93 5.94 -23.80
CA LEU A 513 13.95 4.90 -23.79
C LEU A 513 15.30 5.41 -24.32
N GLY A 514 15.29 6.12 -25.46
CA GLY A 514 16.49 6.72 -26.04
C GLY A 514 17.16 7.74 -25.11
N LYS A 515 16.36 8.61 -24.48
CA LYS A 515 16.86 9.59 -23.49
C LYS A 515 17.42 8.91 -22.24
N THR A 516 16.76 7.89 -21.72
CA THR A 516 17.24 7.12 -20.56
C THR A 516 18.61 6.50 -20.84
N LEU A 517 18.78 5.84 -21.99
CA LEU A 517 20.07 5.27 -22.39
C LEU A 517 21.15 6.34 -22.57
N GLY A 518 20.81 7.48 -23.19
CA GLY A 518 21.73 8.60 -23.36
C GLY A 518 22.17 9.23 -22.03
N SER A 519 21.23 9.42 -21.10
CA SER A 519 21.51 9.96 -19.77
C SER A 519 22.39 9.02 -18.95
N LEU A 520 22.07 7.73 -18.94
CA LEU A 520 22.88 6.72 -18.24
C LEU A 520 24.30 6.65 -18.81
N TRP A 521 24.46 6.70 -20.14
CA TRP A 521 25.79 6.73 -20.76
C TRP A 521 26.57 7.99 -20.37
N LYS A 522 25.95 9.16 -20.44
CA LYS A 522 26.55 10.45 -20.08
C LYS A 522 27.00 10.51 -18.62
N ASN A 523 26.21 9.96 -17.69
CA ASN A 523 26.52 10.04 -16.27
C ASN A 523 27.45 8.91 -15.78
N ASN A 524 27.53 7.78 -16.48
CA ASN A 524 28.51 6.72 -16.19
C ASN A 524 29.90 6.97 -16.83
N THR A 525 30.03 7.94 -17.73
CA THR A 525 31.30 8.29 -18.42
C THR A 525 31.98 9.54 -17.87
N LYS A 526 31.35 10.21 -16.91
CA LYS A 526 31.93 11.25 -16.07
C LYS A 526 32.46 10.62 -14.79
#